data_AF-A0A251WM37-F1
#
_entry.id   AF-A0A251WM37-F1
#
_cell.length_a   1.000
_cell.length_b   1.000
_cell.length_c   1.000
_cell.angle_alpha   90.00
_cell.angle_beta   90.00
_cell.angle_gamma   90.00
#
_symmetry.space_group_name_H-M   'P 1'
#
loop_
_entity.id
_entity.type
_entity.pdbx_description
1 polymer ?
#
loop_
_entity_poly.entity_id
_entity_poly.type
_entity_poly.pdbx_seq_one_letter_code
_entity_poly.pdbx_strand_id
1 'polypeptide(L)'
;MAWQSYELDRVAQKLVLSARERDPKSLNQSHKMRMSVAYGLERFWGEHLRLQGKKLEDQNKSKYWKATWDAFCDVMENVDITLPKDAVAAEDTKKIQDISTRLWALPVEDQRVAIAVLTQLCDCIVWWTQRYKIGRLADESDS
;
A
#
# COMPACT_ATOMS: atom_id res chain seq x y z
N MET A 1 28.18 -0.71 -10.25
CA MET A 1 27.00 -1.10 -9.43
C MET A 1 25.85 -1.25 -10.39
N ALA A 2 25.48 -2.48 -10.77
CA ALA A 2 24.30 -2.68 -11.59
C ALA A 2 23.08 -2.25 -10.74
N TRP A 3 22.19 -1.45 -11.33
CA TRP A 3 20.94 -1.04 -10.71
C TRP A 3 20.10 -2.30 -10.41
N GLN A 4 20.15 -2.77 -9.17
CA GLN A 4 19.17 -3.73 -8.68
C GLN A 4 17.91 -2.91 -8.36
N SER A 5 16.92 -2.95 -9.26
CA SER A 5 15.57 -2.56 -8.86
C SER A 5 15.19 -3.45 -7.68
N TYR A 6 14.59 -2.90 -6.62
CA TYR A 6 14.22 -3.61 -5.39
C TYR A 6 13.14 -4.71 -5.59
N GLU A 7 13.16 -5.40 -6.72
CA GLU A 7 12.12 -6.28 -7.26
C GLU A 7 10.71 -5.68 -7.15
N LEU A 8 10.59 -4.33 -7.11
CA LEU A 8 9.32 -3.63 -6.87
C LEU A 8 8.23 -4.05 -7.85
N ASP A 9 8.63 -4.33 -9.10
CA ASP A 9 7.72 -4.81 -10.13
C ASP A 9 7.15 -6.20 -9.80
N ARG A 10 7.99 -7.12 -9.31
CA ARG A 10 7.58 -8.47 -8.88
C ARG A 10 6.72 -8.41 -7.62
N VAL A 11 7.07 -7.54 -6.67
CA VAL A 11 6.28 -7.29 -5.46
C VAL A 11 4.90 -6.76 -5.84
N ALA A 12 4.85 -5.74 -6.69
CA ALA A 12 3.61 -5.15 -7.19
C ALA A 12 2.74 -6.18 -7.93
N GLN A 13 3.33 -6.97 -8.82
CA GLN A 13 2.61 -8.02 -9.55
C GLN A 13 1.96 -9.01 -8.59
N LYS A 14 2.71 -9.50 -7.59
CA LYS A 14 2.20 -10.43 -6.57
C LYS A 14 1.05 -9.80 -5.77
N LEU A 15 1.20 -8.56 -5.33
CA LEU A 15 0.16 -7.83 -4.59
C LEU A 15 -1.12 -7.70 -5.42
N VAL A 16 -1.01 -7.33 -6.70
CA VAL A 16 -2.15 -7.18 -7.60
C VAL A 16 -2.83 -8.52 -7.88
N LEU A 17 -2.07 -9.59 -8.11
CA LEU A 17 -2.63 -10.94 -8.31
C LEU A 17 -3.36 -11.42 -7.05
N SER A 18 -2.75 -11.30 -5.87
CA SER A 18 -3.40 -11.66 -4.60
C SER A 18 -4.62 -10.79 -4.29
N ALA A 19 -4.62 -9.51 -4.68
CA ALA A 19 -5.80 -8.66 -4.56
C ALA A 19 -6.90 -9.10 -5.53
N ARG A 20 -6.56 -9.44 -6.77
CA ARG A 20 -7.49 -9.94 -7.79
C ARG A 20 -8.14 -11.25 -7.39
N GLU A 21 -7.37 -12.19 -6.84
CA GLU A 21 -7.89 -13.48 -6.36
C GLU A 21 -8.86 -13.30 -5.19
N ARG A 22 -8.58 -12.34 -4.29
CA ARG A 22 -9.46 -12.04 -3.14
C ARG A 22 -10.72 -11.30 -3.55
N ASP A 23 -10.56 -10.21 -4.28
CA ASP A 23 -11.65 -9.35 -4.77
C ASP A 23 -11.15 -8.49 -5.94
N PRO A 24 -11.57 -8.77 -7.19
CA PRO A 24 -11.20 -7.96 -8.34
C PRO A 24 -11.60 -6.48 -8.22
N LYS A 25 -12.67 -6.14 -7.47
CA LYS A 25 -13.10 -4.75 -7.26
C LYS A 25 -12.12 -3.98 -6.36
N SER A 26 -11.36 -4.67 -5.52
CA SER A 26 -10.31 -4.05 -4.70
C SER A 26 -9.18 -3.41 -5.53
N LEU A 27 -8.99 -3.86 -6.77
CA LEU A 27 -8.02 -3.27 -7.71
C LEU A 27 -8.32 -1.79 -8.03
N ASN A 28 -9.56 -1.33 -7.84
CA ASN A 28 -9.90 0.08 -7.99
C ASN A 28 -9.22 0.99 -6.94
N GLN A 29 -8.57 0.42 -5.93
CA GLN A 29 -7.78 1.16 -4.95
C GLN A 29 -6.38 1.56 -5.44
N SER A 30 -5.84 0.97 -6.51
CA SER A 30 -4.46 1.22 -6.96
C SER A 30 -4.18 2.70 -7.26
N HIS A 31 -5.11 3.39 -7.93
CA HIS A 31 -5.01 4.84 -8.17
C HIS A 31 -5.08 5.65 -6.87
N LYS A 32 -5.90 5.23 -5.91
CA LYS A 32 -5.98 5.87 -4.58
C LYS A 32 -4.69 5.68 -3.79
N MET A 33 -4.07 4.50 -3.86
CA MET A 33 -2.75 4.23 -3.29
C MET A 33 -1.72 5.21 -3.81
N ARG A 34 -1.59 5.33 -5.13
CA ARG A 34 -0.68 6.29 -5.77
C ARG A 34 -0.90 7.73 -5.31
N MET A 35 -2.16 8.19 -5.29
CA MET A 35 -2.49 9.55 -4.85
C MET A 35 -2.18 9.81 -3.37
N SER A 36 -2.34 8.79 -2.52
CA SER A 36 -2.12 8.95 -1.08
C SER A 36 -0.64 9.15 -0.71
N VAL A 37 0.30 8.69 -1.54
CA VAL A 37 1.75 8.81 -1.29
C VAL A 37 2.18 10.27 -1.17
N ALA A 38 1.58 11.17 -1.95
CA ALA A 38 1.87 12.60 -1.91
C ALA A 38 1.53 13.27 -0.56
N TYR A 39 0.68 12.63 0.24
CA TYR A 39 0.28 13.11 1.56
C TYR A 39 1.11 12.49 2.70
N GLY A 40 2.14 11.70 2.37
CA GLY A 40 3.10 11.13 3.32
C GLY A 40 2.76 9.71 3.80
N LEU A 41 3.72 9.14 4.53
CA LEU A 41 3.70 7.75 4.98
C LEU A 41 2.53 7.46 5.93
N GLU A 42 2.24 8.37 6.87
CA GLU A 42 1.11 8.22 7.79
C GLU A 42 -0.21 8.16 7.03
N ARG A 43 -0.41 9.03 6.03
CA ARG A 43 -1.67 9.08 5.29
C ARG A 43 -1.89 7.82 4.47
N PHE A 44 -0.81 7.29 3.86
CA PHE A 44 -0.83 6.03 3.14
C PHE A 44 -1.15 4.86 4.07
N TRP A 45 -0.43 4.76 5.20
CA TRP A 45 -0.63 3.71 6.18
C TRP A 45 -2.05 3.77 6.79
N GLY A 46 -2.52 4.94 7.23
CA GLY A 46 -3.83 5.06 7.89
C GLY A 46 -5.04 4.70 7.02
N GLU A 47 -4.88 4.60 5.69
CA GLU A 47 -5.98 4.25 4.80
C GLU A 47 -6.46 2.81 4.98
N HIS A 48 -5.58 1.86 5.37
CA HIS A 48 -6.03 0.51 5.67
C HIS A 48 -6.98 0.48 6.89
N LEU A 49 -6.70 1.30 7.92
CA LEU A 49 -7.54 1.42 9.12
C LEU A 49 -8.90 2.02 8.78
N ARG A 50 -8.93 3.06 7.95
CA ARG A 50 -10.17 3.71 7.49
C ARG A 50 -11.12 2.71 6.79
N LEU A 51 -10.54 1.70 6.14
CA LEU A 51 -11.26 0.67 5.38
C LEU A 51 -11.59 -0.59 6.20
N GLN A 52 -11.19 -0.70 7.48
CA GLN A 52 -11.53 -1.84 8.36
C GLN A 52 -13.02 -1.90 8.76
N GLY A 53 -13.93 -1.41 7.90
CA GLY A 53 -15.36 -1.33 8.16
C GLY A 53 -16.09 -2.69 8.20
N LYS A 54 -17.42 -2.62 8.40
CA LYS A 54 -18.30 -3.79 8.54
C LYS A 54 -18.54 -4.55 7.23
N LYS A 55 -18.36 -3.92 6.07
CA LYS A 55 -18.62 -4.54 4.75
C LYS A 55 -17.42 -5.38 4.31
N LEU A 56 -17.69 -6.59 3.80
CA LEU A 56 -16.65 -7.51 3.32
C LEU A 56 -15.79 -6.91 2.19
N GLU A 57 -16.40 -6.15 1.28
CA GLU A 57 -15.69 -5.45 0.20
C GLU A 57 -14.68 -4.42 0.74
N ASP A 58 -15.04 -3.70 1.79
CA ASP A 58 -14.15 -2.70 2.40
C ASP A 58 -13.02 -3.38 3.17
N GLN A 59 -13.29 -4.52 3.82
CA GLN A 59 -12.26 -5.36 4.42
C GLN A 59 -11.26 -5.89 3.39
N ASN A 60 -11.72 -6.30 2.20
CA ASN A 60 -10.82 -6.76 1.14
C ASN A 60 -9.94 -5.62 0.61
N LYS A 61 -10.49 -4.40 0.48
CA LYS A 61 -9.71 -3.19 0.18
C LYS A 61 -8.70 -2.91 1.30
N SER A 62 -9.12 -2.95 2.57
CA SER A 62 -8.24 -2.75 3.74
C SER A 62 -7.07 -3.74 3.73
N LYS A 63 -7.35 -5.04 3.52
CA LYS A 63 -6.32 -6.07 3.39
C LYS A 63 -5.38 -5.85 2.21
N TYR A 64 -5.85 -5.19 1.14
CA TYR A 64 -4.99 -4.83 0.03
C TYR A 64 -4.03 -3.70 0.42
N TRP A 65 -4.54 -2.62 1.04
CA TRP A 65 -3.71 -1.54 1.57
C TRP A 65 -2.69 -2.01 2.61
N LYS A 66 -3.12 -2.86 3.56
CA LYS A 66 -2.22 -3.42 4.58
C LYS A 66 -1.16 -4.32 3.95
N ALA A 67 -1.53 -5.20 3.01
CA ALA A 67 -0.55 -6.03 2.30
C ALA A 67 0.47 -5.20 1.52
N THR A 68 0.05 -4.12 0.87
CA THR A 68 0.97 -3.20 0.18
C THR A 68 1.92 -2.51 1.16
N TRP A 69 1.40 -2.03 2.30
CA TRP A 69 2.23 -1.44 3.35
C TRP A 69 3.24 -2.44 3.93
N ASP A 70 2.81 -3.67 4.19
CA ASP A 70 3.66 -4.72 4.74
C ASP A 70 4.79 -5.10 3.79
N ALA A 71 4.46 -5.26 2.50
CA ALA A 71 5.46 -5.52 1.47
C ALA A 71 6.41 -4.33 1.28
N PHE A 72 5.92 -3.10 1.43
CA PHE A 72 6.76 -1.90 1.43
C PHE A 72 7.72 -1.90 2.62
N CYS A 73 7.27 -2.23 3.82
CA CYS A 73 8.14 -2.37 4.99
C CYS A 73 9.24 -3.41 4.73
N ASP A 74 8.89 -4.56 4.15
CA ASP A 74 9.85 -5.63 3.83
C ASP A 74 10.89 -5.18 2.80
N VAL A 75 10.51 -4.32 1.84
CA VAL A 75 11.46 -3.73 0.90
C VAL A 75 12.42 -2.77 1.61
N MET A 76 11.89 -1.91 2.48
CA MET A 76 12.67 -0.90 3.21
C MET A 76 13.62 -1.52 4.24
N GLU A 77 13.29 -2.68 4.79
CA GLU A 77 14.17 -3.44 5.68
C GLU A 77 15.47 -3.88 4.97
N ASN A 78 15.44 -4.13 3.66
CA ASN A 78 16.67 -4.46 2.89
C ASN A 78 17.66 -3.30 2.79
N VAL A 79 17.25 -2.08 3.15
CA VAL A 79 18.09 -0.88 3.17
C VAL A 79 18.19 -0.30 4.59
N ASP A 80 17.98 -1.13 5.60
CA ASP A 80 18.08 -0.81 7.02
C ASP A 80 17.11 0.30 7.51
N ILE A 81 16.05 0.59 6.74
CA ILE A 81 14.99 1.54 7.14
C ILE A 81 13.84 0.76 7.77
N THR A 82 13.73 0.84 9.10
CA THR A 82 12.69 0.13 9.86
C THR A 82 11.38 0.93 9.90
N LEU A 83 10.34 0.39 9.25
CA LEU A 83 9.00 0.95 9.25
C LEU A 83 8.04 0.15 10.15
N PRO A 84 6.99 0.78 10.71
CA PRO A 84 6.03 0.11 11.58
C PRO A 84 5.15 -0.89 10.81
N LYS A 85 5.37 -2.20 11.05
CA LYS A 85 4.57 -3.30 10.48
C LYS A 85 3.44 -3.79 11.41
N ASP A 86 3.30 -3.18 12.57
CA ASP A 86 2.43 -3.64 13.65
C ASP A 86 0.97 -3.82 13.22
N ALA A 87 0.32 -4.85 13.78
CA ALA A 87 -1.10 -5.09 13.59
C ALA A 87 -1.90 -4.17 14.53
N VAL A 88 -2.69 -3.27 13.95
CA VAL A 88 -3.50 -2.29 14.68
C VAL A 88 -4.95 -2.39 14.25
N ALA A 89 -5.84 -2.41 15.24
CA ALA A 89 -7.28 -2.28 15.05
C ALA A 89 -7.65 -0.79 14.98
N ALA A 90 -8.63 -0.44 14.15
CA ALA A 90 -9.09 0.93 13.98
C ALA A 90 -9.59 1.60 15.28
N GLU A 91 -9.95 0.81 16.29
CA GLU A 91 -10.44 1.27 17.58
C GLU A 91 -9.31 1.60 18.58
N ASP A 92 -8.08 1.15 18.32
CA ASP A 92 -6.96 1.28 19.25
C ASP A 92 -6.21 2.61 19.05
N THR A 93 -6.82 3.69 19.55
CA THR A 93 -6.28 5.05 19.41
C THR A 93 -4.86 5.20 19.93
N LYS A 94 -4.50 4.48 21.00
CA LYS A 94 -3.15 4.55 21.59
C LYS A 94 -2.11 3.98 20.64
N LYS A 95 -2.37 2.82 20.03
CA LYS A 95 -1.45 2.24 19.04
C LYS A 95 -1.38 3.05 17.76
N ILE A 96 -2.49 3.65 17.33
CA ILE A 96 -2.50 4.54 16.17
C ILE A 96 -1.57 5.74 16.42
N GLN A 97 -1.67 6.35 17.60
CA GLN A 97 -0.81 7.47 17.99
C GLN A 97 0.67 7.08 18.10
N ASP A 98 0.97 5.89 18.61
CA ASP A 98 2.34 5.36 18.69
C ASP A 98 2.97 5.19 17.29
N ILE A 99 2.25 4.53 16.37
CA ILE A 99 2.72 4.34 15.00
C ILE A 99 2.89 5.67 14.27
N SER A 100 1.92 6.57 14.40
CA SER A 100 2.03 7.92 13.84
C SER A 100 3.29 8.59 14.36
N THR A 101 3.51 8.62 15.68
CA THR A 101 4.70 9.23 16.30
C THR A 101 6.00 8.65 15.76
N ARG A 102 6.07 7.32 15.56
CA ARG A 102 7.23 6.65 14.96
C ARG A 102 7.46 7.06 13.50
N LEU A 103 6.40 7.18 12.71
CA LEU A 103 6.49 7.65 11.32
C LEU A 103 6.98 9.11 11.24
N TRP A 104 6.50 9.98 12.13
CA TRP A 104 6.94 11.38 12.22
C TRP A 104 8.38 11.52 12.73
N ALA A 105 8.86 10.58 13.53
CA ALA A 105 10.21 10.57 14.09
C ALA A 105 11.29 10.05 13.12
N LEU A 106 10.92 9.56 11.92
CA LEU A 106 11.88 9.08 10.93
C LEU A 106 12.84 10.21 10.49
N PRO A 107 14.15 9.92 10.29
CA PRO A 107 15.07 10.89 9.70
C PRO A 107 14.58 11.39 8.33
N VAL A 108 14.82 12.67 8.03
CA VAL A 108 14.32 13.30 6.78
C VAL A 108 14.83 12.57 5.53
N GLU A 109 16.07 12.07 5.54
CA GLU A 109 16.60 11.32 4.41
C GLU A 109 15.89 9.97 4.23
N ASP A 110 15.61 9.26 5.31
CA ASP A 110 14.86 8.00 5.28
C ASP A 110 13.42 8.23 4.81
N GLN A 111 12.79 9.33 5.23
CA GLN A 111 11.46 9.72 4.76
C GLN A 111 11.45 9.94 3.24
N ARG A 112 12.46 10.63 2.69
CA ARG A 112 12.58 10.88 1.24
C ARG A 112 12.76 9.58 0.47
N VAL A 113 13.64 8.70 0.94
CA VAL A 113 13.87 7.38 0.32
C VAL A 113 12.59 6.56 0.38
N ALA A 114 11.95 6.48 1.55
CA ALA A 114 10.69 5.76 1.76
C ALA A 114 9.57 6.26 0.81
N ILE A 115 9.39 7.58 0.70
CA ILE A 115 8.39 8.16 -0.21
C ILE A 115 8.72 7.86 -1.68
N ALA A 116 9.99 7.94 -2.09
CA ALA A 116 10.40 7.63 -3.45
C ALA A 116 10.15 6.16 -3.81
N VAL A 117 10.54 5.23 -2.92
CA VAL A 117 10.32 3.79 -3.10
C VAL A 117 8.84 3.45 -3.10
N LEU A 118 8.06 4.04 -2.18
CA LEU A 118 6.61 3.85 -2.12
C LEU A 118 5.90 4.36 -3.37
N THR A 119 6.33 5.51 -3.90
CA THR A 119 5.81 6.07 -5.16
C THR A 119 6.06 5.09 -6.30
N GLN A 120 7.30 4.60 -6.45
CA GLN A 120 7.65 3.65 -7.49
C GLN A 120 6.89 2.32 -7.36
N LEU A 121 6.70 1.82 -6.14
CA LEU A 121 5.89 0.63 -5.88
C LEU A 121 4.43 0.85 -6.32
N CYS A 122 3.84 2.00 -5.98
CA CYS A 122 2.48 2.34 -6.38
C CYS A 122 2.33 2.48 -7.90
N ASP A 123 3.32 3.05 -8.58
CA ASP A 123 3.34 3.14 -10.05
C ASP A 123 3.35 1.74 -10.69
N CYS A 124 4.20 0.83 -10.19
CA CYS A 124 4.20 -0.59 -10.62
C CYS A 124 2.84 -1.26 -10.35
N ILE A 125 2.23 -1.01 -9.19
CA ILE A 125 0.89 -1.55 -8.84
C ILE A 125 -0.18 -1.07 -9.82
N VAL A 126 -0.18 0.22 -10.16
CA VAL A 126 -1.13 0.78 -11.14
C VAL A 126 -0.93 0.14 -12.51
N TRP A 127 0.33 0.00 -12.95
CA TRP A 127 0.66 -0.65 -14.22
C TRP A 127 0.11 -2.09 -14.31
N TRP A 128 0.40 -2.92 -13.31
CA TRP A 128 -0.10 -4.30 -13.26
C TRP A 128 -1.61 -4.37 -13.13
N THR A 129 -2.21 -3.45 -12.37
CA THR A 129 -3.67 -3.36 -12.26
C THR A 129 -4.33 -3.15 -13.62
N GLN A 130 -3.81 -2.23 -14.44
CA GLN A 130 -4.34 -2.00 -15.78
C GLN A 130 -4.18 -3.22 -16.68
N ARG A 131 -3.07 -3.96 -16.55
CA ARG A 131 -2.83 -5.16 -17.35
C ARG A 131 -3.77 -6.32 -17.04
N TYR A 132 -4.19 -6.43 -15.77
CA TYR A 132 -5.05 -7.51 -15.30
C TYR A 132 -6.54 -7.16 -15.28
N LYS A 133 -6.90 -5.89 -15.44
CA LYS A 133 -8.27 -5.45 -15.77
C LYS A 133 -8.59 -5.79 -17.23
N ILE A 134 -8.92 -7.05 -17.50
CA ILE A 134 -9.39 -7.48 -18.83
C ILE A 134 -10.89 -7.17 -18.93
N GLY A 135 -11.24 -6.15 -19.73
CA GLY A 135 -12.53 -5.87 -20.41
C GLY A 135 -13.83 -5.88 -19.59
N ARG A 136 -14.12 -6.93 -18.83
CA ARG A 136 -15.42 -7.20 -18.22
C ARG A 136 -15.64 -6.54 -16.85
N LEU A 137 -14.58 -6.04 -16.21
CA LEU A 137 -14.63 -5.30 -14.94
C LEU A 137 -14.69 -3.77 -15.14
N ALA A 138 -14.57 -3.28 -16.38
CA ALA A 138 -14.66 -1.86 -16.69
C ALA A 138 -16.11 -1.35 -16.71
N ASP A 139 -17.06 -2.18 -17.16
CA ASP A 139 -18.47 -1.80 -17.30
C ASP A 139 -19.25 -1.69 -15.98
N GLU A 140 -18.76 -2.27 -14.87
CA GLU A 140 -19.46 -2.20 -13.56
C GLU A 140 -18.96 -1.07 -12.65
N SER A 141 -17.90 -0.33 -13.01
CA SER A 141 -17.37 0.76 -12.16
C SER A 141 -17.91 2.15 -12.51
N ASP A 142 -18.63 2.28 -13.63
CA ASP A 142 -19.21 3.54 -14.12
C ASP A 142 -20.74 3.62 -13.93
N SER A 143 -21.33 2.79 -13.05
CA SER A 143 -22.76 2.82 -12.69
C SER A 143 -22.98 2.99 -11.19
#